data_AF-A0A1L7RQQ8-F1
#
_entry.id   AF-A0A1L7RQQ8-F1
#
_cell.length_a   1.000
_cell.length_b   1.000
_cell.length_c   1.000
_cell.angle_alpha   90.00
_cell.angle_beta   90.00
_cell.angle_gamma   90.00
#
_symmetry.space_group_name_H-M   'P 1'
#
loop_
_entity.id
_entity.type
_entity.pdbx_description
1 polymer ?
#
loop_
_entity_poly.entity_id
_entity_poly.type
_entity_poly.pdbx_seq_one_letter_code
_entity_poly.pdbx_strand_id
1 'polypeptide(L)'
;MTEEEKAFIDSYSVANYNPADHEDPDAVMPTTGADGDLSLRDMTGLAYDDEQWEQLLDQLTVKEMSELVAVGGFQTVGIGSIDKRATLDSDGPAGLNDWVIGVMGTPYPAEVLIAQTWNTELAGEVGGGIAQEYADAHIYGWYGPAMNTHRTAFGGRNFEYYSEDGVLAGRIASATTNAAAAKGVYGYIKHFVMNDQEINRCTLLQTYATEQTMREIYMKPFEIVVKNRAEGPYAVMSSFNFIGNRYAGANADLLNGVLRDEWGFEGMVLTDWYGSYGYQITMDSVLNGNDIMLGMGSQARSEIENPDSPTMVTALRQASKNVLYTVANSGNYTVEPDDSGLDRLTTMAIIIDAVTGLLCVGAMTAVVLRWRSKRAKARASAD
;
A
#
# COMPACT_ATOMS: atom_id res chain seq x y z
N MET A 1 -33.59 13.47 22.03
CA MET A 1 -32.45 12.57 22.15
C MET A 1 -32.36 12.09 23.58
N THR A 2 -32.65 10.81 23.81
CA THR A 2 -32.48 10.16 25.11
C THR A 2 -30.99 10.06 25.45
N GLU A 3 -30.66 9.76 26.71
CA GLU A 3 -29.27 9.50 27.10
C GLU A 3 -28.70 8.26 26.41
N GLU A 4 -29.54 7.26 26.14
CA GLU A 4 -29.17 6.07 25.37
C GLU A 4 -28.81 6.42 23.91
N GLU A 5 -29.61 7.28 23.26
CA GLU A 5 -29.30 7.75 21.90
C GLU A 5 -28.02 8.58 21.85
N LYS A 6 -27.74 9.38 22.88
CA LYS A 6 -26.47 10.13 23.01
C LYS A 6 -25.29 9.18 23.15
N ALA A 7 -25.37 8.24 24.09
CA ALA A 7 -24.32 7.26 24.32
C ALA A 7 -24.05 6.42 23.07
N PHE A 8 -25.11 6.04 22.34
CA PHE A 8 -24.98 5.39 21.05
C PHE A 8 -24.22 6.27 20.05
N ILE A 9 -24.62 7.52 19.84
CA ILE A 9 -23.92 8.43 18.91
C ILE A 9 -22.46 8.65 19.31
N ASP A 10 -22.19 8.85 20.60
CA ASP A 10 -20.83 9.05 21.10
C ASP A 10 -19.94 7.82 20.86
N SER A 11 -20.48 6.60 20.96
CA SER A 11 -19.72 5.35 20.71
C SER A 11 -19.26 5.15 19.25
N TYR A 12 -19.82 5.91 18.31
CA TYR A 12 -19.40 5.92 16.89
C TYR A 12 -18.76 7.25 16.48
N SER A 13 -18.62 8.20 17.40
CA SER A 13 -18.07 9.52 17.12
C SER A 13 -16.55 9.46 17.03
N VAL A 14 -16.02 9.59 15.82
CA VAL A 14 -14.57 9.73 15.57
C VAL A 14 -13.97 10.97 16.25
N ALA A 15 -14.79 11.97 16.59
CA ALA A 15 -14.33 13.16 17.30
C ALA A 15 -13.98 12.86 18.77
N ASN A 16 -14.69 11.91 19.38
CA ASN A 16 -14.54 11.53 20.78
C ASN A 16 -13.82 10.18 20.94
N TYR A 17 -13.14 9.69 19.89
CA TYR A 17 -12.42 8.43 19.92
C TYR A 17 -11.42 8.42 21.09
N ASN A 18 -11.52 7.38 21.92
CA ASN A 18 -10.69 7.18 23.09
C ASN A 18 -10.15 5.73 23.06
N PRO A 19 -8.84 5.54 22.88
CA PRO A 19 -8.25 4.20 22.82
C PRO A 19 -8.58 3.29 24.01
N ALA A 20 -8.75 3.87 25.21
CA ALA A 20 -9.03 3.11 26.42
C ALA A 20 -10.38 2.37 26.38
N ASP A 21 -11.32 2.81 25.52
CA ASP A 21 -12.63 2.18 25.38
C ASP A 21 -12.58 0.90 24.53
N HIS A 22 -11.43 0.61 23.91
CA HIS A 22 -11.21 -0.52 23.01
C HIS A 22 -10.25 -1.56 23.58
N GLU A 23 -9.91 -1.46 24.87
CA GLU A 23 -9.05 -2.44 25.54
C GLU A 23 -9.79 -3.75 25.81
N ASP A 24 -9.14 -4.87 25.49
CA ASP A 24 -9.57 -6.19 25.91
C ASP A 24 -9.00 -6.50 27.31
N PRO A 25 -9.85 -6.62 28.34
CA PRO A 25 -9.41 -6.88 29.71
C PRO A 25 -8.72 -8.25 29.88
N ASP A 26 -8.91 -9.17 28.94
CA ASP A 26 -8.34 -10.52 28.96
C ASP A 26 -7.09 -10.64 28.06
N ALA A 27 -6.67 -9.56 27.39
CA ALA A 27 -5.51 -9.57 26.52
C ALA A 27 -4.19 -9.82 27.29
N VAL A 28 -3.40 -10.76 26.78
CA VAL A 28 -2.07 -11.09 27.31
C VAL A 28 -1.00 -10.46 26.43
N MET A 29 -0.01 -9.82 27.04
CA MET A 29 1.07 -9.18 26.31
C MET A 29 1.83 -10.22 25.48
N PRO A 30 1.88 -10.09 24.13
CA PRO A 30 2.67 -10.98 23.30
C PRO A 30 4.17 -10.73 23.49
N THR A 31 4.99 -11.70 23.07
CA THR A 31 6.44 -11.55 23.06
C THR A 31 6.86 -10.58 21.96
N THR A 32 7.79 -9.67 22.27
CA THR A 32 8.34 -8.68 21.33
C THR A 32 9.80 -8.43 21.65
N GLY A 33 10.62 -8.17 20.62
CA GLY A 33 12.05 -7.87 20.77
C GLY A 33 12.88 -9.03 21.34
N ALA A 34 12.47 -10.27 21.09
CA ALA A 34 13.27 -11.44 21.40
C ALA A 34 14.47 -11.56 20.44
N ASP A 35 15.57 -12.15 20.91
CA ASP A 35 16.68 -12.50 20.04
C ASP A 35 16.26 -13.66 19.11
N GLY A 36 16.56 -13.54 17.82
CA GLY A 36 16.33 -14.59 16.82
C GLY A 36 17.24 -14.44 15.61
N ASP A 37 17.17 -15.40 14.69
CA ASP A 37 17.99 -15.47 13.47
C ASP A 37 17.16 -15.56 12.18
N LEU A 38 15.82 -15.54 12.28
CA LEU A 38 14.95 -15.55 11.10
C LEU A 38 14.91 -14.17 10.46
N SER A 39 15.09 -14.14 9.14
CA SER A 39 14.85 -12.99 8.29
C SER A 39 13.49 -13.07 7.59
N LEU A 40 12.99 -11.95 7.07
CA LEU A 40 11.77 -11.96 6.27
C LEU A 40 11.91 -12.82 5.00
N ARG A 41 13.14 -12.92 4.45
CA ARG A 41 13.40 -13.76 3.28
C ARG A 41 13.13 -15.24 3.57
N ASP A 42 13.42 -15.71 4.78
CA ASP A 42 13.20 -17.11 5.18
C ASP A 42 11.72 -17.49 5.20
N MET A 43 10.82 -16.50 5.25
CA MET A 43 9.38 -16.73 5.25
C MET A 43 8.76 -16.86 3.84
N THR A 44 9.57 -16.64 2.80
CA THR A 44 9.10 -16.67 1.41
C THR A 44 8.50 -18.03 1.07
N GLY A 45 7.25 -18.06 0.59
CA GLY A 45 6.56 -19.29 0.21
C GLY A 45 6.05 -20.15 1.37
N LEU A 46 6.24 -19.74 2.62
CA LEU A 46 5.60 -20.41 3.76
C LEU A 46 4.09 -20.14 3.76
N ALA A 47 3.32 -21.11 4.27
CA ALA A 47 1.90 -20.93 4.52
C ALA A 47 1.67 -19.80 5.54
N TYR A 48 0.51 -19.15 5.47
CA TYR A 48 0.18 -18.03 6.37
C TYR A 48 0.11 -18.46 7.85
N ASP A 49 -0.25 -19.71 8.11
CA ASP A 49 -0.36 -20.34 9.43
C ASP A 49 0.91 -21.09 9.86
N ASP A 50 2.02 -20.99 9.12
CA ASP A 50 3.29 -21.60 9.50
C ASP A 50 3.80 -21.05 10.84
N GLU A 51 4.25 -21.94 11.73
CA GLU A 51 4.70 -21.58 13.09
C GLU A 51 5.92 -20.65 13.09
N GLN A 52 6.72 -20.62 12.01
CA GLN A 52 7.86 -19.72 11.89
C GLN A 52 7.45 -18.24 11.85
N TRP A 53 6.22 -17.93 11.43
CA TRP A 53 5.72 -16.55 11.48
C TRP A 53 5.71 -16.02 12.91
N GLU A 54 5.32 -16.82 13.90
CA GLU A 54 5.30 -16.38 15.29
C GLU A 54 6.72 -16.16 15.84
N GLN A 55 7.67 -17.00 15.43
CA GLN A 55 9.08 -16.84 15.80
C GLN A 55 9.70 -15.58 15.16
N LEU A 56 9.33 -15.27 13.90
CA LEU A 56 9.74 -14.02 13.25
C LEU A 56 9.15 -12.80 13.97
N LEU A 57 7.85 -12.84 14.27
CA LEU A 57 7.15 -11.72 14.92
C LEU A 57 7.65 -11.47 16.34
N ASP A 58 8.10 -12.50 17.07
CA ASP A 58 8.71 -12.35 18.40
C ASP A 58 9.96 -11.46 18.38
N GLN A 59 10.67 -11.39 17.25
CA GLN A 59 11.86 -10.54 17.08
C GLN A 59 11.50 -9.06 16.89
N LEU A 60 10.27 -8.75 16.49
CA LEU A 60 9.85 -7.37 16.24
C LEU A 60 9.68 -6.61 17.55
N THR A 61 10.19 -5.38 17.58
CA THR A 61 9.88 -4.45 18.66
C THR A 61 8.53 -3.76 18.40
N VAL A 62 7.85 -3.32 19.47
CA VAL A 62 6.63 -2.51 19.37
C VAL A 62 6.86 -1.25 18.50
N LYS A 63 8.03 -0.65 18.59
CA LYS A 63 8.40 0.52 17.79
C LYS A 63 8.45 0.19 16.29
N GLU A 64 9.11 -0.91 15.91
CA GLU A 64 9.19 -1.34 14.50
C GLU A 64 7.80 -1.66 13.93
N MET A 65 6.95 -2.34 14.70
CA MET A 65 5.57 -2.59 14.30
C MET A 65 4.76 -1.30 14.15
N SER A 66 4.90 -0.36 15.09
CA SER A 66 4.21 0.93 15.03
C SER A 66 4.63 1.77 13.82
N GLU A 67 5.92 1.76 13.48
CA GLU A 67 6.44 2.44 12.29
C GLU A 67 5.96 1.78 11.00
N LEU A 68 5.92 0.43 10.97
CA LEU A 68 5.40 -0.34 9.83
C LEU A 68 3.95 0.02 9.50
N VAL A 69 3.07 0.10 10.51
CA VAL A 69 1.65 0.38 10.28
C VAL A 69 1.38 1.86 9.97
N ALA A 70 2.16 2.78 10.53
CA ALA A 70 1.90 4.22 10.41
C ALA A 70 2.47 4.85 9.12
N VAL A 71 3.49 4.22 8.52
CA VAL A 71 4.26 4.77 7.38
C VAL A 71 4.12 3.86 6.15
N GLY A 72 2.94 3.86 5.54
CA GLY A 72 2.64 3.15 4.28
C GLY A 72 2.68 4.00 3.02
N GLY A 73 3.04 5.29 3.12
CA GLY A 73 2.97 6.24 2.00
C GLY A 73 3.93 5.89 0.84
N PHE A 74 3.38 5.26 -0.21
CA PHE A 74 4.11 4.81 -1.41
C PHE A 74 5.23 3.78 -1.13
N GLN A 75 5.16 3.11 0.02
CA GLN A 75 6.17 2.15 0.46
C GLN A 75 5.68 1.27 1.61
N THR A 76 6.45 0.22 1.91
CA THR A 76 6.48 -0.36 3.26
C THR A 76 7.88 -0.17 3.85
N VAL A 77 7.99 0.32 5.09
CA VAL A 77 9.30 0.62 5.69
C VAL A 77 10.16 -0.64 5.90
N GLY A 78 11.49 -0.48 5.86
CA GLY A 78 12.41 -1.55 6.22
C GLY A 78 12.43 -1.81 7.72
N ILE A 79 12.73 -3.05 8.14
CA ILE A 79 12.86 -3.45 9.54
C ILE A 79 14.18 -4.17 9.73
N GLY A 80 15.03 -3.65 10.60
CA GLY A 80 16.38 -4.17 10.81
C GLY A 80 16.42 -5.50 11.54
N SER A 81 15.56 -5.70 12.55
CA SER A 81 15.53 -6.92 13.38
C SER A 81 15.30 -8.20 12.58
N ILE A 82 14.65 -8.12 11.43
CA ILE A 82 14.31 -9.25 10.58
C ILE A 82 14.83 -9.11 9.14
N ASP A 83 15.80 -8.24 8.89
CA ASP A 83 16.34 -7.92 7.55
C ASP A 83 15.24 -7.64 6.50
N LYS A 84 14.15 -7.00 6.92
CA LYS A 84 13.11 -6.56 5.99
C LYS A 84 13.65 -5.37 5.21
N ARG A 85 13.79 -5.55 3.90
CA ARG A 85 13.95 -4.49 2.90
C ARG A 85 12.67 -3.66 2.77
N ALA A 86 12.85 -2.35 2.58
CA ALA A 86 11.74 -1.48 2.20
C ALA A 86 11.22 -1.86 0.81
N THR A 87 9.93 -1.62 0.55
CA THR A 87 9.32 -1.77 -0.79
C THR A 87 8.84 -0.43 -1.29
N LEU A 88 8.60 -0.33 -2.60
CA LEU A 88 7.92 0.82 -3.21
C LEU A 88 6.55 0.39 -3.74
N ASP A 89 5.59 1.29 -3.60
CA ASP A 89 4.20 1.13 -4.00
C ASP A 89 3.74 2.34 -4.81
N SER A 90 2.97 2.15 -5.88
CA SER A 90 2.60 3.25 -6.77
C SER A 90 1.27 3.09 -7.52
N ASP A 91 0.73 4.22 -8.00
CA ASP A 91 -0.41 4.26 -8.93
C ASP A 91 0.04 3.92 -10.37
N GLY A 92 -0.84 3.43 -11.25
CA GLY A 92 -2.26 3.14 -11.01
C GLY A 92 -2.92 2.24 -12.05
N PRO A 93 -4.26 2.21 -12.10
CA PRO A 93 -5.05 1.28 -12.92
C PRO A 93 -4.75 1.29 -14.44
N ALA A 94 -4.27 2.41 -14.97
CA ALA A 94 -4.01 2.59 -16.40
C ALA A 94 -2.50 2.53 -16.75
N GLY A 95 -1.68 1.95 -15.87
CA GLY A 95 -0.23 1.84 -16.05
C GLY A 95 0.56 2.49 -14.90
N LEU A 96 1.86 2.19 -14.85
CA LEU A 96 2.77 2.72 -13.85
C LEU A 96 2.88 4.25 -13.99
N ASN A 97 2.63 4.96 -12.90
CA ASN A 97 2.67 6.41 -12.79
C ASN A 97 3.15 6.80 -11.39
N ASP A 98 4.46 6.63 -11.17
CA ASP A 98 5.10 7.06 -9.95
C ASP A 98 5.65 8.48 -10.10
N TRP A 99 4.92 9.43 -9.52
CA TRP A 99 5.33 10.83 -9.50
C TRP A 99 6.36 11.16 -8.41
N VAL A 100 6.54 10.28 -7.41
CA VAL A 100 7.45 10.50 -6.27
C VAL A 100 8.89 10.30 -6.72
N ILE A 101 9.16 9.19 -7.42
CA ILE A 101 10.48 8.86 -7.97
C ILE A 101 10.61 9.16 -9.47
N GLY A 102 9.51 9.58 -10.13
CA GLY A 102 9.52 10.03 -11.53
C GLY A 102 9.59 8.88 -12.53
N VAL A 103 9.08 7.70 -12.18
CA VAL A 103 9.03 6.52 -13.04
C VAL A 103 7.65 6.40 -13.67
N MET A 104 7.61 6.33 -15.00
CA MET A 104 6.37 6.28 -15.79
C MET A 104 6.43 5.08 -16.73
N GLY A 105 5.30 4.38 -16.85
CA GLY A 105 5.13 3.23 -17.72
C GLY A 105 4.31 3.52 -18.98
N THR A 106 3.88 2.45 -19.63
CA THR A 106 2.99 2.52 -20.79
C THR A 106 1.59 2.93 -20.34
N PRO A 107 0.94 3.92 -21.00
CA PRO A 107 -0.46 4.23 -20.73
C PRO A 107 -1.37 3.18 -21.39
N TYR A 108 -2.04 2.38 -20.57
CA TYR A 108 -3.01 1.39 -21.01
C TYR A 108 -4.42 2.02 -21.10
N PRO A 109 -5.35 1.38 -21.85
CA PRO A 109 -6.74 1.80 -21.81
C PRO A 109 -7.33 1.77 -20.41
N ALA A 110 -8.23 2.71 -20.12
CA ALA A 110 -8.94 2.75 -18.86
C ALA A 110 -9.77 1.47 -18.66
N GLU A 111 -9.97 1.07 -17.41
CA GLU A 111 -10.57 -0.21 -17.04
C GLU A 111 -11.96 -0.45 -17.66
N VAL A 112 -12.78 0.59 -17.80
CA VAL A 112 -14.08 0.48 -18.48
C VAL A 112 -13.95 0.00 -19.92
N LEU A 113 -12.88 0.40 -20.64
CA LEU A 113 -12.64 -0.06 -22.00
C LEU A 113 -12.15 -1.51 -22.01
N ILE A 114 -11.31 -1.89 -21.03
CA ILE A 114 -10.87 -3.28 -20.85
C ILE A 114 -12.08 -4.19 -20.60
N ALA A 115 -13.02 -3.80 -19.74
CA ALA A 115 -14.23 -4.58 -19.48
C ALA A 115 -15.13 -4.73 -20.72
N GLN A 116 -15.19 -3.72 -21.60
CA GLN A 116 -15.95 -3.77 -22.85
C GLN A 116 -15.42 -4.79 -23.87
N THR A 117 -14.21 -5.33 -23.65
CA THR A 117 -13.69 -6.43 -24.48
C THR A 117 -14.35 -7.77 -24.15
N TRP A 118 -14.93 -7.92 -22.94
CA TRP A 118 -15.43 -9.19 -22.40
C TRP A 118 -14.41 -10.33 -22.46
N ASN A 119 -13.11 -10.00 -22.48
CA ASN A 119 -12.03 -10.93 -22.69
C ASN A 119 -11.08 -10.94 -21.48
N THR A 120 -11.18 -11.99 -20.67
CA THR A 120 -10.32 -12.18 -19.50
C THR A 120 -8.87 -12.48 -19.86
N GLU A 121 -8.61 -13.10 -21.01
CA GLU A 121 -7.24 -13.34 -21.48
C GLU A 121 -6.55 -12.01 -21.78
N LEU A 122 -7.23 -11.12 -22.52
CA LEU A 122 -6.72 -9.79 -22.82
C LEU A 122 -6.57 -8.93 -21.56
N ALA A 123 -7.49 -9.02 -20.60
CA ALA A 123 -7.35 -8.36 -19.31
C ALA A 123 -6.11 -8.84 -18.54
N GLY A 124 -5.86 -10.16 -18.56
CA GLY A 124 -4.64 -10.75 -17.99
C GLY A 124 -3.37 -10.29 -18.69
N GLU A 125 -3.36 -10.18 -20.03
CA GLU A 125 -2.21 -9.63 -20.77
C GLU A 125 -1.92 -8.17 -20.38
N VAL A 126 -2.97 -7.34 -20.25
CA VAL A 126 -2.82 -5.95 -19.80
C VAL A 126 -2.31 -5.89 -18.36
N GLY A 127 -2.91 -6.64 -17.43
CA GLY A 127 -2.46 -6.69 -16.03
C GLY A 127 -1.03 -7.19 -15.89
N GLY A 128 -0.65 -8.23 -16.64
CA GLY A 128 0.71 -8.76 -16.66
C GLY A 128 1.71 -7.80 -17.30
N GLY A 129 1.30 -7.02 -18.31
CA GLY A 129 2.11 -5.97 -18.92
C GLY A 129 2.39 -4.82 -17.96
N ILE A 130 1.35 -4.32 -17.26
CA ILE A 130 1.49 -3.30 -16.21
C ILE A 130 2.42 -3.84 -15.11
N ALA A 131 2.15 -5.03 -14.58
CA ALA A 131 2.93 -5.60 -13.49
C ALA A 131 4.38 -5.90 -13.88
N GLN A 132 4.66 -6.21 -15.15
CA GLN A 132 6.04 -6.34 -15.62
C GLN A 132 6.80 -5.01 -15.51
N GLU A 133 6.17 -3.88 -15.89
CA GLU A 133 6.79 -2.56 -15.77
C GLU A 133 7.05 -2.18 -14.31
N TYR A 134 6.14 -2.53 -13.41
CA TYR A 134 6.32 -2.39 -11.96
C TYR A 134 7.52 -3.20 -11.47
N ALA A 135 7.59 -4.49 -11.83
CA ALA A 135 8.68 -5.37 -11.44
C ALA A 135 10.04 -4.90 -12.00
N ASP A 136 10.08 -4.44 -13.26
CA ASP A 136 11.27 -3.87 -13.91
C ASP A 136 11.75 -2.58 -13.22
N ALA A 137 10.84 -1.84 -12.59
CA ALA A 137 11.14 -0.67 -11.78
C ALA A 137 11.41 -0.97 -10.30
N HIS A 138 11.40 -2.26 -9.89
CA HIS A 138 11.48 -2.69 -8.48
C HIS A 138 10.40 -2.08 -7.58
N ILE A 139 9.21 -1.85 -8.13
CA ILE A 139 8.00 -1.43 -7.41
C ILE A 139 7.10 -2.66 -7.34
N TYR A 140 6.76 -3.11 -6.13
CA TYR A 140 6.02 -4.36 -5.96
C TYR A 140 4.59 -4.14 -5.44
N GLY A 141 4.26 -2.94 -4.97
CA GLY A 141 2.88 -2.55 -4.69
C GLY A 141 2.26 -1.77 -5.84
N TRP A 142 1.16 -2.29 -6.37
CA TRP A 142 0.38 -1.62 -7.41
C TRP A 142 -0.95 -1.17 -6.86
N TYR A 143 -1.21 0.14 -6.82
CA TYR A 143 -2.53 0.68 -6.43
C TYR A 143 -3.56 0.47 -7.55
N GLY A 144 -3.92 -0.77 -7.78
CA GLY A 144 -4.90 -1.25 -8.74
C GLY A 144 -4.96 -2.79 -8.74
N PRO A 145 -5.90 -3.37 -9.50
CA PRO A 145 -6.96 -2.70 -10.26
C PRO A 145 -8.07 -2.12 -9.37
N ALA A 146 -8.92 -1.25 -9.93
CA ALA A 146 -10.01 -0.61 -9.22
C ALA A 146 -11.39 -1.13 -9.68
N MET A 147 -12.19 -1.71 -8.80
CA MET A 147 -13.36 -2.52 -9.20
C MET A 147 -14.66 -2.14 -8.49
N ASN A 148 -14.82 -0.86 -8.14
CA ASN A 148 -16.09 -0.37 -7.60
C ASN A 148 -17.21 -0.45 -8.66
N THR A 149 -18.44 -0.73 -8.22
CA THR A 149 -19.60 -0.84 -9.11
C THR A 149 -19.95 0.51 -9.75
N HIS A 150 -20.25 0.52 -11.05
CA HIS A 150 -20.89 1.67 -11.71
C HIS A 150 -22.35 1.83 -11.26
N ARG A 151 -22.57 2.29 -10.03
CA ARG A 151 -23.93 2.51 -9.48
C ARG A 151 -24.73 3.54 -10.29
N THR A 152 -24.04 4.53 -10.85
CA THR A 152 -24.63 5.61 -11.63
C THR A 152 -23.69 6.02 -12.76
N ALA A 153 -24.24 6.42 -13.92
CA ALA A 153 -23.46 6.91 -15.05
C ALA A 153 -22.70 8.21 -14.74
N PHE A 154 -23.03 8.90 -13.64
CA PHE A 154 -22.39 10.14 -13.20
C PHE A 154 -21.22 9.92 -12.22
N GLY A 155 -20.80 8.66 -11.99
CA GLY A 155 -19.65 8.35 -11.15
C GLY A 155 -18.37 8.90 -11.77
N GLY A 156 -17.70 9.83 -11.06
CA GLY A 156 -16.53 10.54 -11.59
C GLY A 156 -15.31 9.65 -11.86
N ARG A 157 -15.28 8.44 -11.27
CA ARG A 157 -14.23 7.43 -11.44
C ARG A 157 -14.68 6.17 -12.17
N ASN A 158 -15.87 6.17 -12.79
CA ASN A 158 -16.31 5.03 -13.61
C ASN A 158 -15.34 4.70 -14.75
N PHE A 159 -14.50 5.63 -15.21
CA PHE A 159 -13.52 5.35 -16.25
C PHE A 159 -12.48 4.31 -15.80
N GLU A 160 -12.11 4.32 -14.52
CA GLU A 160 -11.11 3.40 -13.93
C GLU A 160 -11.76 2.24 -13.18
N TYR A 161 -13.07 2.02 -13.33
CA TYR A 161 -13.73 0.82 -12.84
C TYR A 161 -14.26 -0.03 -14.01
N TYR A 162 -14.49 -1.32 -13.75
CA TYR A 162 -14.85 -2.25 -14.82
C TYR A 162 -16.33 -2.17 -15.25
N SER A 163 -17.30 -2.29 -14.32
CA SER A 163 -18.71 -2.49 -14.71
C SER A 163 -19.74 -2.15 -13.62
N GLU A 164 -21.00 -2.04 -14.04
CA GLU A 164 -22.17 -2.11 -13.16
C GLU A 164 -22.50 -3.55 -12.72
N ASP A 165 -22.04 -4.56 -13.47
CA ASP A 165 -22.23 -5.97 -13.14
C ASP A 165 -21.02 -6.51 -12.36
N GLY A 166 -21.27 -6.98 -11.13
CA GLY A 166 -20.22 -7.47 -10.23
C GLY A 166 -19.52 -8.74 -10.72
N VAL A 167 -20.17 -9.56 -11.55
CA VAL A 167 -19.58 -10.79 -12.10
C VAL A 167 -18.60 -10.48 -13.23
N LEU A 168 -18.97 -9.60 -14.16
CA LEU A 168 -18.09 -9.10 -15.21
C LEU A 168 -16.89 -8.39 -14.59
N ALA A 169 -17.13 -7.45 -13.67
CA ALA A 169 -16.06 -6.74 -12.97
C ALA A 169 -15.12 -7.71 -12.25
N GLY A 170 -15.66 -8.68 -11.49
CA GLY A 170 -14.86 -9.67 -10.77
C GLY A 170 -14.03 -10.58 -11.68
N ARG A 171 -14.57 -11.02 -12.82
CA ARG A 171 -13.83 -11.89 -13.77
C ARG A 171 -12.67 -11.16 -14.42
N ILE A 172 -12.88 -9.90 -14.83
CA ILE A 172 -11.82 -9.06 -15.40
C ILE A 172 -10.78 -8.75 -14.33
N ALA A 173 -11.21 -8.30 -13.15
CA ALA A 173 -10.33 -8.00 -12.02
C ALA A 173 -9.48 -9.21 -11.59
N SER A 174 -10.08 -10.41 -11.53
CA SER A 174 -9.39 -11.64 -11.14
C SER A 174 -8.30 -12.01 -12.15
N ALA A 175 -8.58 -11.89 -13.45
CA ALA A 175 -7.56 -12.13 -14.48
C ALA A 175 -6.39 -11.14 -14.38
N THR A 176 -6.69 -9.84 -14.24
CA THR A 176 -5.71 -8.77 -14.06
C THR A 176 -4.84 -8.99 -12.82
N THR A 177 -5.48 -9.27 -11.67
CA THR A 177 -4.79 -9.43 -10.37
C THR A 177 -3.92 -10.67 -10.34
N ASN A 178 -4.41 -11.81 -10.86
CA ASN A 178 -3.62 -13.04 -10.94
C ASN A 178 -2.42 -12.90 -11.89
N ALA A 179 -2.57 -12.16 -13.00
CA ALA A 179 -1.45 -11.87 -13.89
C ALA A 179 -0.39 -10.98 -13.24
N ALA A 180 -0.80 -10.02 -12.39
CA ALA A 180 0.13 -9.20 -11.62
C ALA A 180 0.87 -10.00 -10.53
N ALA A 181 0.15 -10.85 -9.79
CA ALA A 181 0.73 -11.73 -8.79
C ALA A 181 1.79 -12.66 -9.39
N ALA A 182 1.58 -13.16 -10.61
CA ALA A 182 2.57 -13.97 -11.34
C ALA A 182 3.86 -13.21 -11.70
N LYS A 183 3.88 -11.87 -11.60
CA LYS A 183 5.08 -11.02 -11.73
C LYS A 183 5.69 -10.64 -10.38
N GLY A 184 5.18 -11.18 -9.28
CA GLY A 184 5.58 -10.83 -7.92
C GLY A 184 5.07 -9.46 -7.46
N VAL A 185 4.14 -8.84 -8.18
CA VAL A 185 3.55 -7.55 -7.83
C VAL A 185 2.21 -7.79 -7.13
N TYR A 186 2.06 -7.29 -5.91
CA TYR A 186 0.77 -7.30 -5.23
C TYR A 186 -0.08 -6.13 -5.72
N GLY A 187 -1.21 -6.44 -6.33
CA GLY A 187 -2.26 -5.47 -6.62
C GLY A 187 -3.07 -5.18 -5.36
N TYR A 188 -3.24 -3.91 -5.04
CA TYR A 188 -4.22 -3.42 -4.07
C TYR A 188 -5.58 -3.31 -4.75
N ILE A 189 -6.40 -4.37 -4.64
CA ILE A 189 -7.76 -4.32 -5.18
C ILE A 189 -8.55 -3.22 -4.46
N LYS A 190 -9.08 -2.26 -5.21
CA LYS A 190 -9.59 -1.01 -4.63
C LYS A 190 -10.94 -0.56 -5.20
N HIS A 191 -11.71 0.25 -4.50
CA HIS A 191 -11.60 0.64 -3.09
C HIS A 191 -12.65 -0.16 -2.32
N PHE A 192 -12.22 -0.94 -1.34
CA PHE A 192 -13.06 -1.86 -0.60
C PHE A 192 -13.77 -1.13 0.56
N VAL A 193 -15.05 -0.79 0.49
CA VAL A 193 -16.03 -1.07 -0.58
C VAL A 193 -17.01 0.12 -0.74
N MET A 194 -17.83 0.12 -1.79
CA MET A 194 -18.89 1.12 -2.02
C MET A 194 -18.40 2.57 -2.18
N ASN A 195 -17.22 2.76 -2.77
CA ASN A 195 -16.70 4.08 -3.17
C ASN A 195 -17.21 4.48 -4.56
N ASP A 196 -18.53 4.48 -4.76
CA ASP A 196 -19.16 4.72 -6.07
C ASP A 196 -19.62 6.18 -6.29
N GLN A 197 -19.28 7.09 -5.36
CA GLN A 197 -19.59 8.52 -5.43
C GLN A 197 -18.39 9.37 -5.01
N GLU A 198 -17.96 10.26 -5.90
CA GLU A 198 -16.81 11.15 -5.66
C GLU A 198 -17.13 12.33 -4.75
N ILE A 199 -18.34 12.89 -4.87
CA ILE A 199 -18.79 14.01 -4.06
C ILE A 199 -18.74 13.60 -2.60
N ASN A 200 -18.00 14.37 -1.80
CA ASN A 200 -17.87 14.22 -0.36
C ASN A 200 -17.20 12.92 0.13
N ARG A 201 -16.55 12.13 -0.75
CA ARG A 201 -15.95 10.84 -0.34
C ARG A 201 -14.97 10.98 0.83
N CYS A 202 -14.22 12.08 0.90
CA CYS A 202 -13.28 12.37 1.99
C CYS A 202 -13.89 13.22 3.14
N THR A 203 -15.20 13.44 3.15
CA THR A 203 -15.88 14.30 4.14
C THR A 203 -17.03 13.54 4.82
N LEU A 204 -16.72 12.38 5.40
CA LEU A 204 -17.65 11.55 6.19
C LEU A 204 -18.89 11.09 5.39
N LEU A 205 -18.72 10.71 4.13
CA LEU A 205 -19.80 10.17 3.31
C LEU A 205 -20.30 8.84 3.90
N GLN A 206 -21.53 8.83 4.44
CA GLN A 206 -22.17 7.63 4.95
C GLN A 206 -23.00 6.94 3.87
N THR A 207 -22.61 5.71 3.53
CA THR A 207 -23.28 4.90 2.52
C THR A 207 -24.09 3.80 3.20
N TYR A 208 -25.40 3.77 2.93
CA TYR A 208 -26.32 2.77 3.50
C TYR A 208 -26.81 1.83 2.41
N ALA A 209 -26.78 0.54 2.69
CA ALA A 209 -27.34 -0.52 1.87
C ALA A 209 -27.80 -1.68 2.75
N THR A 210 -28.62 -2.58 2.21
CA THR A 210 -28.89 -3.85 2.86
C THR A 210 -27.68 -4.78 2.70
N GLU A 211 -27.49 -5.71 3.63
CA GLU A 211 -26.44 -6.72 3.54
C GLU A 211 -26.53 -7.50 2.22
N GLN A 212 -27.75 -7.88 1.79
CA GLN A 212 -27.96 -8.55 0.51
C GLN A 212 -27.40 -7.72 -0.65
N THR A 213 -27.72 -6.42 -0.72
CA THR A 213 -27.20 -5.53 -1.77
C THR A 213 -25.68 -5.42 -1.72
N MET A 214 -25.10 -5.31 -0.51
CA MET A 214 -23.64 -5.26 -0.35
C MET A 214 -22.99 -6.53 -0.90
N ARG A 215 -23.46 -7.71 -0.49
CA ARG A 215 -22.89 -9.01 -0.87
C ARG A 215 -23.09 -9.36 -2.34
N GLU A 216 -24.28 -9.11 -2.87
CA GLU A 216 -24.64 -9.53 -4.24
C GLU A 216 -24.09 -8.57 -5.30
N ILE A 217 -23.90 -7.28 -4.98
CA ILE A 217 -23.54 -6.25 -5.96
C ILE A 217 -22.13 -5.69 -5.70
N TYR A 218 -21.94 -4.97 -4.58
CA TYR A 218 -20.76 -4.15 -4.37
C TYR A 218 -19.52 -4.94 -3.95
N MET A 219 -19.72 -6.01 -3.19
CA MET A 219 -18.67 -6.92 -2.72
C MET A 219 -18.34 -8.00 -3.74
N LYS A 220 -19.27 -8.31 -4.66
CA LYS A 220 -19.12 -9.39 -5.63
C LYS A 220 -17.81 -9.37 -6.42
N PRO A 221 -17.32 -8.23 -6.97
CA PRO A 221 -16.05 -8.25 -7.69
C PRO A 221 -14.87 -8.60 -6.79
N PHE A 222 -14.82 -8.05 -5.57
CA PHE A 222 -13.78 -8.33 -4.59
C PHE A 222 -13.82 -9.79 -4.12
N GLU A 223 -15.01 -10.32 -3.83
CA GLU A 223 -15.20 -11.73 -3.45
C GLU A 223 -14.66 -12.68 -4.52
N ILE A 224 -14.95 -12.39 -5.80
CA ILE A 224 -14.47 -13.19 -6.93
C ILE A 224 -12.94 -13.17 -7.00
N VAL A 225 -12.29 -12.01 -6.78
CA VAL A 225 -10.83 -11.94 -6.77
C VAL A 225 -10.25 -12.74 -5.61
N VAL A 226 -10.75 -12.53 -4.38
CA VAL A 226 -10.23 -13.20 -3.18
C VAL A 226 -10.39 -14.72 -3.28
N LYS A 227 -11.55 -15.22 -3.71
CA LYS A 227 -11.84 -16.67 -3.79
C LYS A 227 -11.21 -17.38 -4.99
N ASN A 228 -10.87 -16.66 -6.06
CA ASN A 228 -10.23 -17.22 -7.25
C ASN A 228 -8.76 -16.80 -7.39
N ARG A 229 -8.11 -16.41 -6.30
CA ARG A 229 -6.71 -16.02 -6.31
C ARG A 229 -5.83 -17.20 -6.76
N ALA A 230 -4.88 -16.92 -7.63
CA ALA A 230 -3.77 -17.82 -7.89
C ALA A 230 -2.72 -17.70 -6.76
N GLU A 231 -1.71 -18.57 -6.77
CA GLU A 231 -0.54 -18.39 -5.90
C GLU A 231 0.14 -17.05 -6.20
N GLY A 232 0.57 -16.36 -5.15
CA GLY A 232 1.28 -15.07 -5.25
C GLY A 232 0.72 -13.99 -4.33
N PRO A 233 1.36 -12.82 -4.33
CA PRO A 233 1.06 -11.75 -3.39
C PRO A 233 -0.13 -10.91 -3.89
N TYR A 234 -0.97 -10.44 -2.97
CA TYR A 234 -2.06 -9.52 -3.28
C TYR A 234 -2.47 -8.76 -2.01
N ALA A 235 -3.12 -7.61 -2.19
CA ALA A 235 -3.50 -6.72 -1.11
C ALA A 235 -4.86 -6.06 -1.38
N VAL A 236 -5.42 -5.39 -0.38
CA VAL A 236 -6.70 -4.66 -0.48
C VAL A 236 -6.49 -3.22 -0.07
N MET A 237 -7.13 -2.27 -0.76
CA MET A 237 -7.21 -0.88 -0.31
C MET A 237 -8.62 -0.57 0.19
N SER A 238 -8.77 -0.19 1.47
CA SER A 238 -10.06 0.20 2.04
C SER A 238 -10.53 1.54 1.49
N SER A 239 -11.85 1.76 1.37
CA SER A 239 -12.41 2.99 0.80
C SER A 239 -12.44 4.15 1.79
N PHE A 240 -12.63 5.38 1.27
CA PHE A 240 -12.81 6.57 2.10
C PHE A 240 -14.16 6.63 2.83
N ASN A 241 -15.22 6.10 2.22
CA ASN A 241 -16.57 6.26 2.72
C ASN A 241 -16.83 5.41 3.98
N PHE A 242 -17.93 5.72 4.64
CA PHE A 242 -18.46 4.95 5.74
C PHE A 242 -19.47 3.94 5.19
N ILE A 243 -19.50 2.77 5.80
CA ILE A 243 -20.57 1.78 5.62
C ILE A 243 -21.50 1.93 6.83
N GLY A 244 -22.65 2.53 6.60
CA GLY A 244 -23.51 3.04 7.65
C GLY A 244 -22.78 4.08 8.51
N ASN A 245 -22.50 3.71 9.76
CA ASN A 245 -21.86 4.56 10.77
C ASN A 245 -20.38 4.23 11.03
N ARG A 246 -19.79 3.25 10.33
CA ARG A 246 -18.37 2.87 10.50
C ARG A 246 -17.55 3.21 9.26
N TYR A 247 -16.37 3.79 9.45
CA TYR A 247 -15.41 4.02 8.37
C TYR A 247 -14.99 2.66 7.78
N ALA A 248 -14.94 2.53 6.46
CA ALA A 248 -14.62 1.25 5.81
C ALA A 248 -13.24 0.69 6.23
N GLY A 249 -12.25 1.55 6.43
CA GLY A 249 -10.92 1.18 6.93
C GLY A 249 -10.84 0.94 8.44
N ALA A 250 -11.94 1.06 9.19
CA ALA A 250 -12.02 0.76 10.62
C ALA A 250 -13.33 0.01 10.95
N ASN A 251 -13.68 -0.96 10.11
CA ASN A 251 -14.89 -1.76 10.26
C ASN A 251 -14.53 -3.25 10.36
N ALA A 252 -14.48 -3.79 11.58
CA ALA A 252 -14.13 -5.18 11.83
C ALA A 252 -15.09 -6.19 11.18
N ASP A 253 -16.40 -5.90 11.13
CA ASP A 253 -17.36 -6.79 10.47
C ASP A 253 -17.04 -6.93 8.96
N LEU A 254 -16.55 -5.86 8.35
CA LEU A 254 -16.14 -5.84 6.94
C LEU A 254 -14.77 -6.49 6.73
N LEU A 255 -13.74 -6.05 7.46
CA LEU A 255 -12.35 -6.41 7.19
C LEU A 255 -11.96 -7.74 7.83
N ASN A 256 -12.43 -8.03 9.04
CA ASN A 256 -12.18 -9.31 9.70
C ASN A 256 -13.30 -10.29 9.37
N GLY A 257 -14.56 -9.93 9.59
CA GLY A 257 -15.70 -10.84 9.36
C GLY A 257 -15.84 -11.28 7.90
N VAL A 258 -16.14 -10.36 6.98
CA VAL A 258 -16.38 -10.73 5.58
C VAL A 258 -15.09 -11.06 4.84
N LEU A 259 -14.11 -10.16 4.86
CA LEU A 259 -12.92 -10.31 4.02
C LEU A 259 -12.01 -11.47 4.48
N ARG A 260 -11.72 -11.58 5.78
CA ARG A 260 -10.82 -12.62 6.31
C ARG A 260 -11.56 -13.90 6.67
N ASP A 261 -12.54 -13.85 7.57
CA ASP A 261 -13.17 -15.06 8.12
C ASP A 261 -14.05 -15.78 7.09
N GLU A 262 -14.84 -15.05 6.31
CA GLU A 262 -15.72 -15.66 5.32
C GLU A 262 -15.05 -15.96 3.97
N TRP A 263 -14.17 -15.08 3.48
CA TRP A 263 -13.54 -15.23 2.16
C TRP A 263 -12.13 -15.82 2.20
N GLY A 264 -11.48 -15.88 3.37
CA GLY A 264 -10.13 -16.44 3.52
C GLY A 264 -9.03 -15.51 3.01
N PHE A 265 -9.20 -14.19 3.10
CA PHE A 265 -8.17 -13.24 2.69
C PHE A 265 -6.93 -13.33 3.58
N GLU A 266 -5.78 -13.59 2.96
CA GLU A 266 -4.45 -13.64 3.59
C GLU A 266 -3.55 -12.66 2.87
N GLY A 267 -3.34 -11.52 3.51
CA GLY A 267 -2.62 -10.38 2.95
C GLY A 267 -2.90 -9.13 3.75
N MET A 268 -2.35 -8.01 3.29
CA MET A 268 -2.53 -6.72 3.94
C MET A 268 -3.68 -5.90 3.36
N VAL A 269 -4.33 -5.16 4.25
CA VAL A 269 -5.26 -4.09 3.96
C VAL A 269 -4.58 -2.75 4.25
N LEU A 270 -4.54 -1.89 3.25
CA LEU A 270 -4.02 -0.53 3.31
C LEU A 270 -5.18 0.47 3.25
N THR A 271 -5.11 1.59 3.95
CA THR A 271 -6.12 2.63 3.77
C THR A 271 -6.06 3.26 2.38
N ASP A 272 -7.13 3.88 1.89
CA ASP A 272 -6.98 4.93 0.88
C ASP A 272 -6.15 6.12 1.47
N TRP A 273 -5.70 7.05 0.62
CA TRP A 273 -4.74 8.10 0.95
C TRP A 273 -5.08 8.83 2.25
N TYR A 274 -4.19 8.73 3.23
CA TYR A 274 -4.37 9.29 4.56
C TYR A 274 -4.05 10.79 4.59
N GLY A 275 -5.01 11.59 4.10
CA GLY A 275 -4.92 13.04 3.98
C GLY A 275 -5.29 13.85 5.23
N SER A 276 -5.27 13.23 6.42
CA SER A 276 -5.71 13.87 7.68
C SER A 276 -7.16 14.37 7.67
N TYR A 277 -8.08 13.57 7.13
CA TYR A 277 -9.52 13.90 7.10
C TYR A 277 -10.24 13.81 8.45
N GLY A 278 -9.51 13.44 9.52
CA GLY A 278 -9.99 13.42 10.91
C GLY A 278 -10.60 12.09 11.37
N TYR A 279 -11.09 11.26 10.45
CA TYR A 279 -11.71 9.96 10.78
C TYR A 279 -10.84 8.74 10.53
N GLN A 280 -9.77 8.86 9.73
CA GLN A 280 -8.78 7.82 9.56
C GLN A 280 -7.85 7.84 10.78
N ILE A 281 -8.25 7.14 11.84
CA ILE A 281 -7.50 7.02 13.09
C ILE A 281 -6.70 5.72 13.03
N THR A 282 -5.38 5.79 13.21
CA THR A 282 -4.50 4.64 13.01
C THR A 282 -4.82 3.49 13.95
N MET A 283 -4.99 3.77 15.25
CA MET A 283 -5.35 2.75 16.24
C MET A 283 -6.68 2.08 15.93
N ASP A 284 -7.72 2.86 15.61
CA ASP A 284 -9.04 2.34 15.24
C ASP A 284 -8.96 1.45 14.00
N SER A 285 -8.18 1.87 13.00
CA SER A 285 -7.99 1.12 11.76
C SER A 285 -7.30 -0.22 12.02
N VAL A 286 -6.19 -0.22 12.76
CA VAL A 286 -5.41 -1.42 13.09
C VAL A 286 -6.21 -2.40 13.97
N LEU A 287 -6.92 -1.91 14.99
CA LEU A 287 -7.78 -2.74 15.84
C LEU A 287 -8.91 -3.42 15.05
N ASN A 288 -9.35 -2.81 13.95
CA ASN A 288 -10.47 -3.28 13.14
C ASN A 288 -10.05 -3.96 11.81
N GLY A 289 -8.79 -4.37 11.68
CA GLY A 289 -8.32 -5.23 10.57
C GLY A 289 -7.74 -4.50 9.36
N ASN A 290 -7.51 -3.19 9.43
CA ASN A 290 -6.73 -2.45 8.44
C ASN A 290 -5.27 -2.36 8.90
N ASP A 291 -4.35 -2.98 8.17
CA ASP A 291 -3.00 -3.25 8.65
C ASP A 291 -2.04 -2.08 8.54
N ILE A 292 -2.20 -1.23 7.52
CA ILE A 292 -1.25 -0.16 7.23
C ILE A 292 -1.98 1.11 6.75
N MET A 293 -1.46 2.27 7.13
CA MET A 293 -1.99 3.58 6.75
C MET A 293 -1.24 4.09 5.52
N LEU A 294 -1.97 4.43 4.45
CA LEU A 294 -1.40 5.06 3.24
C LEU A 294 -1.10 6.53 3.52
N GLY A 295 -0.13 6.76 4.40
CA GLY A 295 0.25 8.06 4.91
C GLY A 295 1.72 8.10 5.29
N MET A 296 2.21 9.31 5.53
CA MET A 296 3.62 9.57 5.82
C MET A 296 3.94 9.54 7.33
N GLY A 297 3.05 8.99 8.16
CA GLY A 297 3.20 8.96 9.63
C GLY A 297 3.23 10.32 10.33
N SER A 298 3.01 11.42 9.61
CA SER A 298 3.17 12.80 10.11
C SER A 298 1.87 13.47 10.54
N GLN A 299 0.74 12.77 10.46
CA GLN A 299 -0.58 13.33 10.77
C GLN A 299 -0.90 13.18 12.25
N ALA A 300 -1.74 14.07 12.78
CA ALA A 300 -2.07 14.10 14.20
C ALA A 300 -2.76 12.82 14.72
N ARG A 301 -3.40 12.03 13.83
CA ARG A 301 -4.04 10.75 14.16
C ARG A 301 -3.22 9.54 13.64
N SER A 302 -1.96 9.77 13.24
CA SER A 302 -0.97 8.73 12.91
C SER A 302 -0.36 8.08 14.15
N GLU A 303 -0.43 8.74 15.31
CA GLU A 303 0.20 8.28 16.54
C GLU A 303 -0.50 7.02 17.09
N ILE A 304 0.31 6.05 17.52
CA ILE A 304 -0.16 4.94 18.35
C ILE A 304 -0.11 5.41 19.80
N GLU A 305 -1.26 5.79 20.34
CA GLU A 305 -1.41 6.09 21.76
C GLU A 305 -1.35 4.75 22.55
N ASN A 306 -0.73 4.75 23.73
CA ASN A 306 -0.58 3.54 24.56
C ASN A 306 0.04 2.31 23.84
N PRO A 307 1.25 2.43 23.26
CA PRO A 307 1.90 1.31 22.56
C PRO A 307 2.22 0.12 23.48
N ASP A 308 2.13 0.27 24.79
CA ASP A 308 2.35 -0.79 25.78
C ASP A 308 1.06 -1.53 26.20
N SER A 309 -0.06 -1.29 25.50
CA SER A 309 -1.31 -2.03 25.71
C SER A 309 -1.21 -3.45 25.13
N PRO A 310 -1.53 -4.52 25.89
CA PRO A 310 -1.60 -5.87 25.34
C PRO A 310 -2.53 -5.99 24.13
N THR A 311 -3.66 -5.29 24.14
CA THR A 311 -4.63 -5.23 23.04
C THR A 311 -3.99 -4.62 21.80
N MET A 312 -3.38 -3.44 21.95
CA MET A 312 -2.78 -2.73 20.84
C MET A 312 -1.55 -3.46 20.28
N VAL A 313 -0.69 -4.01 21.14
CA VAL A 313 0.48 -4.79 20.69
C VAL A 313 0.03 -6.04 19.93
N THR A 314 -1.04 -6.71 20.37
CA THR A 314 -1.60 -7.86 19.65
C THR A 314 -2.10 -7.46 18.25
N ALA A 315 -2.83 -6.34 18.14
CA ALA A 315 -3.31 -5.85 16.86
C ALA A 315 -2.16 -5.37 15.94
N LEU A 316 -1.15 -4.69 16.48
CA LEU A 316 0.07 -4.32 15.75
C LEU A 316 0.83 -5.53 15.22
N ARG A 317 0.93 -6.59 16.04
CA ARG A 317 1.58 -7.84 15.66
C ARG A 317 0.83 -8.53 14.53
N GLN A 318 -0.49 -8.60 14.61
CA GLN A 318 -1.33 -9.16 13.55
C GLN A 318 -1.26 -8.35 12.25
N ALA A 319 -1.29 -7.02 12.33
CA ALA A 319 -1.12 -6.14 11.19
C ALA A 319 0.27 -6.32 10.55
N SER A 320 1.31 -6.41 11.37
CA SER A 320 2.68 -6.69 10.90
C SER A 320 2.75 -8.02 10.18
N LYS A 321 2.15 -9.10 10.71
CA LYS A 321 2.09 -10.40 10.03
C LYS A 321 1.49 -10.28 8.63
N ASN A 322 0.38 -9.55 8.49
CA ASN A 322 -0.31 -9.36 7.21
C ASN A 322 0.57 -8.63 6.18
N VAL A 323 1.25 -7.56 6.60
CA VAL A 323 2.17 -6.80 5.75
C VAL A 323 3.38 -7.67 5.35
N LEU A 324 3.99 -8.33 6.33
CA LEU A 324 5.17 -9.17 6.13
C LEU A 324 4.87 -10.37 5.22
N TYR A 325 3.74 -11.04 5.40
CA TYR A 325 3.29 -12.13 4.53
C TYR A 325 3.14 -11.68 3.08
N THR A 326 2.51 -10.52 2.86
CA THR A 326 2.32 -9.96 1.52
C THR A 326 3.67 -9.65 0.86
N VAL A 327 4.55 -8.98 1.62
CA VAL A 327 5.85 -8.52 1.13
C VAL A 327 6.82 -9.67 0.91
N ALA A 328 6.87 -10.68 1.79
CA ALA A 328 7.74 -11.86 1.65
C ALA A 328 7.41 -12.67 0.39
N ASN A 329 6.13 -12.72 -0.01
CA ASN A 329 5.70 -13.41 -1.22
C ASN A 329 5.75 -12.53 -2.48
N SER A 330 6.25 -11.29 -2.37
CA SER A 330 6.44 -10.37 -3.50
C SER A 330 7.79 -10.56 -4.18
N GLY A 331 7.92 -9.97 -5.37
CA GLY A 331 9.15 -9.97 -6.15
C GLY A 331 10.33 -9.32 -5.41
N ASN A 332 10.09 -8.60 -4.32
CA ASN A 332 11.14 -8.09 -3.45
C ASN A 332 12.00 -9.20 -2.80
N TYR A 333 11.46 -10.41 -2.69
CA TYR A 333 12.17 -11.60 -2.18
C TYR A 333 12.09 -12.83 -3.09
N THR A 334 11.06 -12.92 -3.95
CA THR A 334 10.87 -14.07 -4.86
C THR A 334 11.59 -13.92 -6.19
N VAL A 335 11.92 -12.69 -6.60
CA VAL A 335 12.75 -12.41 -7.78
C VAL A 335 14.16 -12.09 -7.29
N GLU A 336 15.15 -12.86 -7.72
CA GLU A 336 16.55 -12.58 -7.38
C GLU A 336 16.90 -11.17 -7.87
N PRO A 337 17.47 -10.30 -7.02
CA PRO A 337 17.96 -9.00 -7.48
C PRO A 337 18.97 -9.25 -8.59
N ASP A 338 18.83 -8.54 -9.71
CA ASP A 338 19.82 -8.60 -10.77
C ASP A 338 21.12 -7.95 -10.26
N ASP A 339 21.99 -8.77 -9.70
CA ASP A 339 23.33 -8.42 -9.23
C ASP A 339 24.31 -8.14 -10.40
N SER A 340 23.81 -7.99 -11.64
CA SER A 340 24.64 -7.61 -12.80
C SER A 340 25.29 -6.23 -12.68
N GLY A 341 24.98 -5.49 -11.61
CA GLY A 341 25.47 -4.14 -11.36
C GLY A 341 24.80 -3.13 -12.28
N LEU A 342 25.31 -1.91 -12.30
CA LEU A 342 24.82 -0.91 -13.24
C LEU A 342 25.03 -1.41 -14.68
N ASP A 343 23.98 -1.37 -15.49
CA ASP A 343 24.06 -1.63 -16.93
C ASP A 343 25.31 -0.92 -17.52
N ARG A 344 25.96 -1.58 -18.48
CA ARG A 344 27.20 -1.07 -19.10
C ARG A 344 27.01 0.32 -19.67
N LEU A 345 25.82 0.64 -20.19
CA LEU A 345 25.51 1.96 -20.74
C LEU A 345 25.42 3.00 -19.63
N THR A 346 24.74 2.68 -18.52
CA THR A 346 24.64 3.53 -17.32
C THR A 346 26.00 3.76 -16.66
N THR A 347 26.80 2.71 -16.51
CA THR A 347 28.17 2.82 -16.01
C THR A 347 29.02 3.73 -16.90
N MET A 348 28.90 3.59 -18.22
CA MET A 348 29.63 4.43 -19.18
C MET A 348 29.17 5.89 -19.12
N ALA A 349 27.87 6.16 -18.96
CA ALA A 349 27.33 7.51 -18.80
C ALA A 349 27.88 8.20 -17.55
N ILE A 350 27.88 7.51 -16.40
CA ILE A 350 28.44 8.04 -15.13
C ILE A 350 29.93 8.37 -15.28
N ILE A 351 30.70 7.52 -15.96
CA ILE A 351 32.13 7.77 -16.22
C ILE A 351 32.31 9.01 -17.11
N ILE A 352 31.51 9.15 -18.17
CA ILE A 352 31.55 10.32 -19.05
C ILE A 352 31.25 11.61 -18.28
N ASP A 353 30.23 11.61 -17.44
CA ASP A 353 29.85 12.78 -16.64
C ASP A 353 30.92 13.14 -15.62
N ALA A 354 31.50 12.15 -14.93
CA ALA A 354 32.59 12.36 -13.98
C ALA A 354 33.84 12.95 -14.66
N VAL A 355 34.22 12.41 -15.82
CA VAL A 355 35.35 12.93 -16.62
C VAL A 355 35.08 14.34 -17.12
N THR A 356 33.86 14.60 -17.60
CA THR A 356 33.45 15.93 -18.08
C THR A 356 33.48 16.95 -16.95
N GLY A 357 32.95 16.60 -15.77
CA GLY A 357 33.02 17.43 -14.57
C GLY A 357 34.45 17.76 -14.17
N LEU A 358 35.35 16.77 -14.17
CA LEU A 358 36.77 16.97 -13.88
C LEU A 358 37.45 17.89 -14.91
N LEU A 359 37.15 17.74 -16.19
CA LEU A 359 37.67 18.62 -17.25
C LEU A 359 37.18 20.06 -17.09
N CYS A 360 35.91 20.27 -16.75
CA CYS A 360 35.35 21.58 -16.47
C CYS A 360 36.03 22.24 -15.26
N VAL A 361 36.24 21.50 -14.17
CA VAL A 361 36.98 21.98 -12.99
C VAL A 361 38.43 22.33 -13.34
N GLY A 362 39.10 21.50 -14.15
CA GLY A 362 40.46 21.77 -14.63
C GLY A 362 40.54 23.04 -15.48
N ALA A 363 39.60 23.22 -16.41
CA ALA A 363 39.52 24.41 -17.27
C ALA A 363 39.26 25.68 -16.44
N MET A 364 38.30 25.65 -15.51
CA MET A 364 38.04 26.77 -14.60
C MET A 364 39.28 27.11 -13.76
N THR A 365 39.95 26.09 -13.22
CA THR A 365 41.18 26.27 -12.45
C THR A 365 42.28 26.93 -13.29
N ALA A 366 42.47 26.49 -14.54
CA ALA A 366 43.43 27.08 -15.47
C ALA A 366 43.10 28.56 -15.79
N VAL A 367 41.82 28.89 -15.98
CA VAL A 367 41.36 30.27 -16.18
C VAL A 367 41.67 31.13 -14.95
N VAL A 368 41.36 30.65 -13.74
CA VAL A 368 41.63 31.36 -12.48
C VAL A 368 43.13 31.59 -12.29
N LEU A 369 43.96 30.56 -12.49
CA LEU A 369 45.42 30.67 -12.38
C LEU A 369 46.00 31.67 -13.40
N ARG A 370 45.49 31.64 -14.64
CA ARG A 370 45.93 32.57 -15.69
C ARG A 370 45.50 34.01 -15.40
N TRP A 371 44.31 34.22 -14.85
CA TRP A 371 43.85 35.53 -14.38
C TRP A 371 44.70 36.05 -13.21
N ARG A 372 44.99 35.21 -12.20
CA ARG A 372 45.88 35.58 -11.07
C ARG A 372 47.28 35.95 -11.56
N SER A 373 47.85 35.19 -12.49
CA SER A 373 49.15 35.48 -13.10
C SER A 373 49.17 36.82 -13.85
N LYS A 374 48.15 37.10 -14.67
CA LYS A 374 48.03 38.39 -15.36
C LYS A 374 47.89 39.56 -14.39
N ARG A 375 47.10 39.39 -13.32
CA ARG A 375 46.89 40.42 -12.29
C ARG A 375 48.16 40.69 -11.47
N ALA A 376 48.95 39.66 -11.18
CA ALA A 376 50.26 39.78 -10.54
C ALA A 376 51.26 40.54 -11.42
N LYS A 377 51.32 40.21 -12.73
CA LYS A 377 52.15 40.93 -13.70
C LYS A 377 51.75 42.40 -13.85
N ALA A 378 50.44 42.69 -13.89
CA ALA A 378 49.93 44.07 -13.98
C ALA A 378 50.23 44.91 -12.72
N ARG A 379 50.26 44.30 -11.53
CA ARG A 379 50.70 44.96 -10.29
C ARG A 379 52.20 45.26 -10.31
N ALA A 380 53.01 44.30 -10.75
CA ALA A 380 54.46 44.47 -10.81
C ALA A 380 54.95 45.48 -11.86
N SER A 381 54.09 45.87 -12.82
CA SER A 381 54.38 46.91 -13.82
C SER A 381 53.85 48.29 -13.44
N ALA A 382 53.20 48.43 -12.28
CA ALA A 382 52.62 49.68 -11.79
C ALA A 382 53.41 50.29 -10.61
N ASP A 383 54.40 49.56 -10.09
CA ASP A 383 55.48 50.04 -9.21
C ASP A 383 56.73 50.32 -10.07
#